data_AF-A0A4R8DCL2-F1
#
_entry.id   AF-A0A4R8DCL2-F1
#
_cell.length_a   1.000
_cell.length_b   1.000
_cell.length_c   1.000
_cell.angle_alpha   90.00
_cell.angle_beta   90.00
_cell.angle_gamma   90.00
#
_symmetry.space_group_name_H-M   'P 1'
#
loop_
_entity.id
_entity.type
_entity.pdbx_description
1 polymer ?
#
loop_
_entity_poly.entity_id
_entity_poly.type
_entity_poly.pdbx_seq_one_letter_code
_entity_poly.pdbx_strand_id
1 'polypeptide(L)'
;MAAGNGRSWSCELSYLRRRAERGAVAGLPYDRSMAFQTVVPIEDIRNLPLPELALRLLKVLANSSAQINPNNTLRGMQQAVGGGQDGAQLMARIADAWAWLQAHALVGPHAMNTLSEWQQVTELGREIADDPSAVTKVWAADRLAGNLDPLLSSARANFGLGDYETASFAAMKAVEVEVRRVAGLSNDLIGVALMRKAFSPKDGVLRDPGAEPGEQQATADLFAGAIGAFKNPASHRTVQFDDPVEAAEAVQLADLLLRMVHRAEQRLA
;
A
#
# COMPACT_ATOMS: atom_id res chain seq x y z
N MET A 1 -19.68 33.97 55.86
CA MET A 1 -21.06 34.46 55.63
C MET A 1 -20.96 35.81 54.93
N ALA A 2 -21.37 35.87 53.66
CA ALA A 2 -21.52 37.07 52.81
C ALA A 2 -22.48 36.63 51.67
N ALA A 3 -23.68 37.21 51.54
CA ALA A 3 -24.04 38.37 50.69
C ALA A 3 -23.74 38.10 49.19
N GLY A 4 -24.61 38.27 48.19
CA GLY A 4 -25.88 38.99 48.02
C GLY A 4 -25.92 39.59 46.58
N ASN A 5 -27.11 39.86 46.03
CA ASN A 5 -27.45 40.47 44.71
C ASN A 5 -27.22 39.60 43.45
N GLY A 6 -28.02 39.62 42.38
CA GLY A 6 -29.13 40.49 41.93
C GLY A 6 -29.04 40.74 40.41
N ARG A 7 -30.17 40.76 39.68
CA ARG A 7 -30.42 41.15 38.25
C ARG A 7 -30.08 40.09 37.19
N SER A 8 -31.06 39.53 36.46
CA SER A 8 -31.85 40.01 35.29
C SER A 8 -31.19 39.68 33.94
N TRP A 9 -32.02 39.64 32.89
CA TRP A 9 -31.74 39.57 31.44
C TRP A 9 -31.96 38.22 30.74
N SER A 10 -33.14 38.13 30.12
CA SER A 10 -33.33 37.83 28.69
C SER A 10 -32.14 37.20 27.94
N CYS A 11 -32.27 35.93 27.56
CA CYS A 11 -31.49 35.39 26.44
C CYS A 11 -32.18 34.25 25.69
N GLU A 12 -33.52 34.19 25.71
CA GLU A 12 -34.31 33.22 24.91
C GLU A 12 -34.73 33.77 23.52
N LEU A 13 -34.19 34.91 23.11
CA LEU A 13 -34.47 35.56 21.81
C LEU A 13 -33.26 35.63 20.87
N SER A 14 -32.19 34.89 21.17
CA SER A 14 -30.92 34.93 20.40
C SER A 14 -30.62 33.67 19.56
N TYR A 15 -31.52 32.68 19.56
CA TYR A 15 -31.34 31.42 18.80
C TYR A 15 -32.22 31.30 17.56
N LEU A 16 -33.36 32.02 17.50
CA LEU A 16 -34.29 31.99 16.35
C LEU A 16 -34.18 33.19 15.39
N ARG A 17 -33.22 34.10 15.61
CA ARG A 17 -33.00 35.30 14.78
C ARG A 17 -31.65 35.35 14.04
N ARG A 18 -30.99 34.20 13.89
CA ARG A 18 -29.77 34.06 13.05
C ARG A 18 -29.95 33.22 11.78
N ARG A 19 -31.19 32.80 11.49
CA ARG A 19 -31.54 31.97 10.31
C ARG A 19 -32.28 32.73 9.19
N ALA A 20 -32.60 34.01 9.38
CA ALA A 20 -33.46 34.75 8.43
C ALA A 20 -32.73 35.78 7.54
N GLU A 21 -31.45 36.11 7.79
CA GLU A 21 -30.76 37.14 7.01
C GLU A 21 -29.30 36.74 6.75
N ARG A 22 -29.10 35.82 5.79
CA ARG A 22 -27.91 35.79 4.94
C ARG A 22 -28.36 35.49 3.52
N GLY A 23 -27.99 36.40 2.64
CA GLY A 23 -28.63 36.66 1.37
C GLY A 23 -28.53 35.51 0.38
N ALA A 24 -29.43 35.62 -0.59
CA ALA A 24 -29.46 34.90 -1.84
C ALA A 24 -28.05 34.63 -2.39
N VAL A 25 -27.66 33.36 -2.38
CA VAL A 25 -26.61 32.85 -3.27
C VAL A 25 -27.36 32.35 -4.50
N ALA A 26 -27.12 33.03 -5.63
CA ALA A 26 -27.57 32.63 -6.94
C ALA A 26 -27.29 31.14 -7.17
N GLY A 27 -28.25 30.44 -7.78
CA GLY A 27 -28.19 29.00 -8.01
C GLY A 27 -26.85 28.57 -8.60
N LEU A 28 -26.04 27.92 -7.78
CA LEU A 28 -24.98 27.06 -8.27
C LEU A 28 -25.68 25.86 -8.90
N PRO A 29 -25.39 25.50 -10.16
CA PRO A 29 -25.95 24.30 -10.74
C PRO A 29 -25.49 23.14 -9.86
N TYR A 30 -26.45 22.43 -9.29
CA TYR A 30 -26.23 21.09 -8.78
C TYR A 30 -25.65 20.30 -9.96
N ASP A 31 -24.35 20.06 -9.92
CA ASP A 31 -23.66 19.31 -10.97
C ASP A 31 -24.24 17.89 -10.99
N ARG A 32 -25.07 17.65 -12.01
CA ARG A 32 -25.72 16.37 -12.31
C ARG A 32 -24.74 15.33 -12.89
N SER A 33 -23.42 15.52 -12.75
CA SER A 33 -22.40 14.68 -13.39
C SER A 33 -21.85 13.52 -12.55
N MET A 34 -22.37 13.23 -11.36
CA MET A 34 -22.19 11.91 -10.71
C MET A 34 -23.39 11.01 -11.01
N ALA A 35 -23.74 10.86 -12.29
CA ALA A 35 -24.46 9.67 -12.71
C ALA A 35 -23.50 8.49 -12.50
N PHE A 36 -23.82 7.57 -11.59
CA PHE A 36 -23.15 6.28 -11.51
C PHE A 36 -23.29 5.60 -12.87
N GLN A 37 -22.25 5.71 -13.70
CA GLN A 37 -22.26 5.11 -15.02
C GLN A 37 -22.21 3.60 -14.85
N THR A 38 -23.25 2.93 -15.33
CA THR A 38 -23.38 1.47 -15.33
C THR A 38 -22.51 0.79 -16.40
N VAL A 39 -21.75 1.58 -17.17
CA VAL A 39 -20.88 1.14 -18.27
C VAL A 39 -19.64 2.03 -18.31
N VAL A 40 -18.48 1.46 -18.68
CA VAL A 40 -17.24 2.24 -18.91
C VAL A 40 -17.39 3.08 -20.19
N PRO A 41 -17.12 4.39 -20.17
CA PRO A 41 -17.18 5.23 -21.37
C PRO A 41 -16.25 4.74 -22.50
N ILE A 42 -16.69 4.87 -23.75
CA ILE A 42 -15.88 4.47 -24.93
C ILE A 42 -14.54 5.21 -24.97
N GLU A 43 -14.52 6.50 -24.65
CA GLU A 43 -13.28 7.28 -24.64
C GLU A 43 -12.31 6.83 -23.54
N ASP A 44 -12.82 6.36 -22.40
CA ASP A 44 -11.98 5.80 -21.33
C ASP A 44 -11.40 4.45 -21.77
N ILE A 45 -12.23 3.60 -22.39
CA ILE A 45 -11.76 2.34 -22.98
C ILE A 45 -10.65 2.62 -23.99
N ARG A 46 -10.82 3.63 -24.85
CA ARG A 46 -9.86 3.96 -25.91
C ARG A 46 -8.54 4.51 -25.37
N ASN A 47 -8.60 5.42 -24.39
CA ASN A 47 -7.47 6.30 -24.10
C ASN A 47 -6.77 6.03 -22.76
N LEU A 48 -7.43 5.38 -21.78
CA LEU A 48 -6.81 5.15 -20.48
C LEU A 48 -5.67 4.11 -20.57
N PRO A 49 -4.57 4.27 -19.79
CA PRO A 49 -3.63 3.19 -19.55
C PRO A 49 -4.33 1.95 -18.97
N LEU A 50 -3.77 0.75 -19.21
CA LEU A 50 -4.39 -0.51 -18.81
C LEU A 50 -4.79 -0.56 -17.31
N PRO A 51 -3.93 -0.17 -16.34
CA PRO A 51 -4.33 -0.17 -14.93
C PRO A 51 -5.49 0.79 -14.64
N GLU A 52 -5.48 1.99 -15.21
CA GLU A 52 -6.55 2.98 -15.01
C GLU A 52 -7.87 2.52 -15.61
N LEU A 53 -7.81 1.90 -16.80
CA LEU A 53 -8.97 1.26 -17.43
C LEU A 53 -9.53 0.12 -16.56
N ALA A 54 -8.64 -0.71 -16.00
CA ALA A 54 -9.03 -1.80 -15.12
C ALA A 54 -9.69 -1.30 -13.84
N LEU A 55 -9.15 -0.25 -13.20
CA LEU A 55 -9.78 0.37 -12.03
C LEU A 55 -11.12 1.02 -12.36
N ARG A 56 -11.26 1.62 -13.55
CA ARG A 56 -12.56 2.13 -14.02
C ARG A 56 -13.56 1.00 -14.21
N LEU A 57 -13.12 -0.13 -14.78
CA LEU A 57 -13.92 -1.35 -14.91
C LEU A 57 -14.30 -1.92 -13.53
N LEU A 58 -13.37 -1.98 -12.57
CA LEU A 58 -13.61 -2.42 -11.20
C LEU A 58 -14.73 -1.61 -10.54
N LYS A 59 -14.73 -0.29 -10.71
CA LYS A 59 -15.79 0.58 -10.16
C LYS A 59 -17.15 0.26 -10.77
N VAL A 60 -17.23 -0.07 -12.06
CA VAL A 60 -18.49 -0.50 -12.69
C VAL A 60 -18.94 -1.85 -12.11
N LEU A 61 -18.01 -2.81 -11.98
CA LEU A 61 -18.30 -4.14 -11.43
C LEU A 61 -18.73 -4.09 -9.96
N ALA A 62 -18.10 -3.25 -9.14
CA ALA A 62 -18.41 -3.09 -7.71
C ALA A 62 -19.79 -2.46 -7.49
N ASN A 63 -20.23 -1.58 -8.39
CA ASN A 63 -21.56 -0.97 -8.36
C ASN A 63 -22.65 -1.87 -9.01
N SER A 64 -22.25 -2.99 -9.61
CA SER A 64 -23.17 -3.97 -10.17
C SER A 64 -23.60 -5.01 -9.13
N SER A 65 -24.34 -6.05 -9.54
CA SER A 65 -24.73 -7.12 -8.62
C SER A 65 -23.52 -7.76 -7.95
N ALA A 66 -23.69 -8.21 -6.69
CA ALA A 66 -22.64 -8.90 -5.93
C ALA A 66 -22.11 -10.19 -6.62
N GLN A 67 -22.87 -10.71 -7.59
CA GLN A 67 -22.49 -11.83 -8.44
C GLN A 67 -22.24 -11.33 -9.86
N ILE A 68 -21.08 -11.68 -10.40
CA ILE A 68 -20.63 -11.29 -11.74
C ILE A 68 -20.60 -12.53 -12.61
N ASN A 69 -21.33 -12.53 -13.73
CA ASN A 69 -21.17 -13.56 -14.75
C ASN A 69 -20.29 -12.98 -15.87
N PRO A 70 -19.04 -13.45 -16.07
CA PRO A 70 -18.13 -12.88 -17.04
C PRO A 70 -18.71 -12.87 -18.46
N ASN A 71 -19.33 -13.98 -18.89
CA ASN A 71 -19.91 -14.10 -20.23
C ASN A 71 -21.05 -13.09 -20.47
N ASN A 72 -21.98 -12.97 -19.52
CA ASN A 72 -23.08 -11.99 -19.63
C ASN A 72 -22.56 -10.55 -19.59
N THR A 73 -21.56 -10.29 -18.76
CA THR A 73 -20.95 -8.95 -18.61
C THR A 73 -20.25 -8.53 -19.89
N LEU A 74 -19.38 -9.39 -20.44
CA LEU A 74 -18.68 -9.14 -21.70
C LEU A 74 -19.63 -8.99 -22.88
N ARG A 75 -20.71 -9.80 -22.95
CA ARG A 75 -21.75 -9.63 -23.98
C ARG A 75 -22.47 -8.28 -23.86
N GLY A 76 -22.79 -7.84 -22.65
CA GLY A 76 -23.39 -6.53 -22.42
C GLY A 76 -22.46 -5.39 -22.85
N MET A 77 -21.16 -5.50 -22.52
CA MET A 77 -20.14 -4.55 -22.97
C MET A 77 -19.95 -4.55 -24.48
N GLN A 78 -19.97 -5.72 -25.13
CA GLN A 78 -19.92 -5.84 -26.59
C GLN A 78 -21.09 -5.12 -27.27
N GLN A 79 -22.29 -5.23 -26.70
CA GLN A 79 -23.45 -4.49 -27.19
C GLN A 79 -23.30 -2.97 -27.01
N ALA A 80 -22.74 -2.53 -25.88
CA ALA A 80 -22.53 -1.12 -25.58
C ALA A 80 -21.42 -0.47 -26.43
N VAL A 81 -20.35 -1.21 -26.72
CA VAL A 81 -19.28 -0.81 -27.66
C VAL A 81 -19.81 -0.73 -29.09
N GLY A 82 -20.74 -1.62 -29.46
CA GLY A 82 -21.34 -1.66 -30.79
C GLY A 82 -20.42 -2.27 -31.86
N GLY A 83 -20.88 -2.23 -33.12
CA GLY A 83 -20.19 -2.81 -34.28
C GLY A 83 -19.35 -1.83 -35.10
N GLY A 84 -18.87 -0.75 -34.48
CA GLY A 84 -18.02 0.25 -35.15
C GLY A 84 -16.69 -0.34 -35.65
N GLN A 85 -15.97 0.41 -36.49
CA GLN A 85 -14.71 -0.06 -37.09
C GLN A 85 -13.64 -0.44 -36.04
N ASP A 86 -13.70 0.13 -34.83
CA ASP A 86 -12.79 -0.12 -33.71
C ASP A 86 -13.36 -1.06 -32.64
N GLY A 87 -14.59 -1.59 -32.79
CA GLY A 87 -15.27 -2.35 -31.74
C GLY A 87 -14.50 -3.59 -31.26
N ALA A 88 -13.82 -4.30 -32.17
CA ALA A 88 -12.97 -5.43 -31.81
C ALA A 88 -11.76 -5.02 -30.95
N GLN A 89 -11.15 -3.87 -31.25
CA GLN A 89 -10.02 -3.34 -30.49
C GLN A 89 -10.45 -2.87 -29.09
N LEU A 90 -11.60 -2.20 -28.99
CA LEU A 90 -12.17 -1.78 -27.71
C LEU A 90 -12.51 -2.98 -26.83
N MET A 91 -13.07 -4.05 -27.41
CA MET A 91 -13.34 -5.29 -26.68
C MET A 91 -12.07 -6.00 -26.19
N ALA A 92 -11.00 -6.01 -27.00
CA ALA A 92 -9.71 -6.55 -26.56
C ALA A 92 -9.17 -5.80 -25.33
N ARG A 93 -9.27 -4.47 -25.32
CA ARG A 93 -8.84 -3.65 -24.18
C ARG A 93 -9.67 -3.89 -22.91
N ILE A 94 -10.97 -4.15 -23.05
CA ILE A 94 -11.83 -4.57 -21.92
C ILE A 94 -11.39 -5.94 -21.39
N ALA A 95 -11.08 -6.88 -22.28
CA ALA A 95 -10.61 -8.21 -21.89
C ALA A 95 -9.26 -8.13 -21.16
N ASP A 96 -8.32 -7.31 -21.64
CA ASP A 96 -7.03 -7.08 -20.98
C ASP A 96 -7.23 -6.44 -19.59
N ALA A 97 -8.14 -5.46 -19.48
CA ALA A 97 -8.47 -4.83 -18.21
C ALA A 97 -9.06 -5.84 -17.21
N TRP A 98 -9.90 -6.76 -17.67
CA TRP A 98 -10.41 -7.85 -16.84
C TRP A 98 -9.31 -8.81 -16.40
N ALA A 99 -8.40 -9.20 -17.32
CA ALA A 99 -7.26 -10.04 -17.00
C ALA A 99 -6.36 -9.38 -15.95
N TRP A 100 -6.16 -8.06 -16.05
CA TRP A 100 -5.42 -7.28 -15.07
C TRP A 100 -6.11 -7.32 -13.68
N LEU A 101 -7.44 -7.17 -13.60
CA LEU A 101 -8.17 -7.27 -12.32
C LEU A 101 -8.02 -8.64 -11.66
N GLN A 102 -8.04 -9.72 -12.44
CA GLN A 102 -7.85 -11.07 -11.92
C GLN A 102 -6.41 -11.29 -11.45
N ALA A 103 -5.42 -10.80 -12.20
CA ALA A 103 -4.01 -10.95 -11.86
C ALA A 103 -3.66 -10.28 -10.51
N HIS A 104 -4.32 -9.19 -10.16
CA HIS A 104 -4.13 -8.47 -8.90
C HIS A 104 -5.18 -8.84 -7.83
N ALA A 105 -5.91 -9.95 -8.03
CA ALA A 105 -6.90 -10.47 -7.08
C ALA A 105 -7.98 -9.44 -6.68
N LEU A 106 -8.39 -8.55 -7.59
CA LEU A 106 -9.46 -7.57 -7.39
C LEU A 106 -10.83 -8.13 -7.79
N VAL A 107 -10.83 -9.12 -8.68
CA VAL A 107 -11.99 -9.93 -9.07
C VAL A 107 -11.58 -11.40 -8.98
N GLY A 108 -12.47 -12.25 -8.49
CA GLY A 108 -12.19 -13.67 -8.29
C GLY A 108 -13.44 -14.53 -8.23
N PRO A 109 -13.31 -15.86 -7.99
CA PRO A 109 -14.45 -16.76 -7.94
C PRO A 109 -15.44 -16.38 -6.83
N HIS A 110 -16.74 -16.57 -7.09
CA HIS A 110 -17.77 -16.35 -6.09
C HIS A 110 -17.73 -17.43 -5.01
N ALA A 111 -17.57 -17.04 -3.75
CA ALA A 111 -17.31 -17.95 -2.64
C ALA A 111 -18.37 -19.06 -2.46
N MET A 112 -19.64 -18.74 -2.74
CA MET A 112 -20.77 -19.66 -2.53
C MET A 112 -21.42 -20.20 -3.81
N ASN A 113 -20.92 -19.80 -4.98
CA ASN A 113 -21.51 -20.19 -6.27
C ASN A 113 -20.47 -20.90 -7.14
N THR A 114 -19.98 -22.03 -6.61
CA THR A 114 -18.76 -22.71 -7.08
C THR A 114 -18.98 -23.66 -8.27
N LEU A 115 -20.22 -23.94 -8.63
CA LEU A 115 -20.58 -24.85 -9.75
C LEU A 115 -20.55 -24.16 -11.13
N SER A 116 -19.96 -22.97 -11.21
CA SER A 116 -20.12 -22.06 -12.34
C SER A 116 -18.91 -21.13 -12.48
N GLU A 117 -18.85 -20.38 -13.58
CA GLU A 117 -17.88 -19.29 -13.80
C GLU A 117 -18.30 -17.98 -13.08
N TRP A 118 -19.22 -18.02 -12.12
CA TRP A 118 -19.61 -16.82 -11.37
C TRP A 118 -18.43 -16.26 -10.56
N GLN A 119 -18.20 -14.96 -10.72
CA GLN A 119 -17.17 -14.19 -10.06
C GLN A 119 -17.79 -13.19 -9.07
N GLN A 120 -16.95 -12.55 -8.27
CA GLN A 120 -17.28 -11.45 -7.39
C GLN A 120 -16.12 -10.45 -7.34
N VAL A 121 -16.43 -9.19 -7.03
CA VAL A 121 -15.40 -8.25 -6.56
C VAL A 121 -14.89 -8.74 -5.21
N THR A 122 -13.56 -8.83 -5.06
CA THR A 122 -12.94 -9.29 -3.81
C THR A 122 -13.02 -8.22 -2.73
N GLU A 123 -12.63 -8.54 -1.50
CA GLU A 123 -12.60 -7.54 -0.42
C GLU A 123 -11.68 -6.36 -0.78
N LEU A 124 -10.45 -6.64 -1.23
CA LEU A 124 -9.54 -5.62 -1.73
C LEU A 124 -10.11 -4.86 -2.94
N GLY A 125 -10.77 -5.57 -3.87
CA GLY A 125 -11.42 -4.92 -5.01
C GLY A 125 -12.53 -3.94 -4.60
N ARG A 126 -13.29 -4.25 -3.54
CA ARG A 126 -14.32 -3.36 -3.00
C ARG A 126 -13.69 -2.18 -2.28
N GLU A 127 -12.67 -2.42 -1.46
CA GLU A 127 -11.92 -1.37 -0.79
C GLU A 127 -11.41 -0.34 -1.80
N ILE A 128 -10.80 -0.78 -2.91
CA ILE A 128 -10.31 0.11 -3.97
C ILE A 128 -11.44 0.81 -4.72
N ALA A 129 -12.58 0.14 -4.92
CA ALA A 129 -13.73 0.75 -5.57
C ALA A 129 -14.34 1.89 -4.74
N ASP A 130 -14.31 1.75 -3.41
CA ASP A 130 -14.79 2.74 -2.43
C ASP A 130 -13.77 3.85 -2.18
N ASP A 131 -12.49 3.49 -2.03
CA ASP A 131 -11.35 4.38 -1.86
C ASP A 131 -10.27 4.11 -2.93
N PRO A 132 -10.24 4.91 -4.01
CA PRO A 132 -9.22 4.75 -5.05
C PRO A 132 -7.77 4.85 -4.56
N SER A 133 -7.51 5.46 -3.40
CA SER A 133 -6.15 5.54 -2.84
C SER A 133 -5.65 4.20 -2.30
N ALA A 134 -6.56 3.26 -2.00
CA ALA A 134 -6.21 1.91 -1.56
C ALA A 134 -5.50 1.07 -2.64
N VAL A 135 -5.48 1.53 -3.90
CA VAL A 135 -4.70 0.88 -4.98
C VAL A 135 -3.21 0.80 -4.65
N THR A 136 -2.71 1.69 -3.79
CA THR A 136 -1.33 1.67 -3.29
C THR A 136 -0.95 0.32 -2.66
N LYS A 137 -1.91 -0.40 -2.05
CA LYS A 137 -1.70 -1.75 -1.50
C LYS A 137 -1.33 -2.78 -2.57
N VAL A 138 -1.90 -2.65 -3.77
CA VAL A 138 -1.56 -3.52 -4.92
C VAL A 138 -0.11 -3.30 -5.32
N TRP A 139 0.28 -2.04 -5.51
CA TRP A 139 1.65 -1.67 -5.89
C TRP A 139 2.70 -1.99 -4.83
N ALA A 140 2.30 -1.97 -3.57
CA ALA A 140 3.17 -2.35 -2.48
C ALA A 140 3.34 -3.88 -2.39
N ALA A 141 2.28 -4.65 -2.63
CA ALA A 141 2.36 -6.10 -2.75
C ALA A 141 3.23 -6.54 -3.94
N ASP A 142 3.10 -5.88 -5.09
CA ASP A 142 3.92 -6.16 -6.29
C ASP A 142 5.41 -5.92 -6.05
N ARG A 143 5.77 -4.90 -5.25
CA ARG A 143 7.17 -4.68 -4.83
C ARG A 143 7.74 -5.86 -4.05
N LEU A 144 6.91 -6.59 -3.31
CA LEU A 144 7.30 -7.76 -2.53
C LEU A 144 7.00 -9.08 -3.26
N ALA A 145 6.69 -9.02 -4.56
CA ALA A 145 6.56 -10.19 -5.40
C ALA A 145 7.91 -10.88 -5.61
N GLY A 146 7.88 -12.20 -5.79
CA GLY A 146 9.07 -13.02 -5.98
C GLY A 146 9.75 -13.46 -4.67
N ASN A 147 11.04 -13.80 -4.79
CA ASN A 147 11.81 -14.37 -3.69
C ASN A 147 12.48 -13.26 -2.87
N LEU A 148 12.14 -13.22 -1.58
CA LEU A 148 12.89 -12.51 -0.54
C LEU A 148 13.75 -13.49 0.23
N ASP A 149 14.73 -12.99 0.96
CA ASP A 149 15.51 -13.76 1.92
C ASP A 149 14.59 -14.52 2.89
N PRO A 150 14.84 -15.81 3.17
CA PRO A 150 14.00 -16.60 4.09
C PRO A 150 13.83 -16.00 5.48
N LEU A 151 14.81 -15.21 5.95
CA LEU A 151 14.76 -14.52 7.24
C LEU A 151 13.67 -13.42 7.28
N LEU A 152 13.18 -12.98 6.11
CA LEU A 152 12.09 -12.00 5.98
C LEU A 152 10.69 -12.62 5.97
N SER A 153 10.56 -13.94 6.18
CA SER A 153 9.26 -14.63 6.20
C SER A 153 8.25 -14.00 7.17
N SER A 154 8.69 -13.59 8.37
CA SER A 154 7.84 -12.90 9.33
C SER A 154 7.41 -11.50 8.85
N ALA A 155 8.32 -10.74 8.25
CA ALA A 155 7.99 -9.43 7.68
C ALA A 155 6.95 -9.56 6.56
N ARG A 156 7.14 -10.54 5.66
CA ARG A 156 6.22 -10.83 4.56
C ARG A 156 4.83 -11.22 5.05
N ALA A 157 4.74 -12.02 6.12
CA ALA A 157 3.46 -12.42 6.70
C ALA A 157 2.69 -11.22 7.27
N ASN A 158 3.36 -10.37 8.08
CA ASN A 158 2.72 -9.18 8.65
C ASN A 158 2.30 -8.18 7.57
N PHE A 159 3.13 -8.01 6.53
CA PHE A 159 2.80 -7.15 5.40
C PHE A 159 1.52 -7.60 4.69
N GLY A 160 1.38 -8.91 4.44
CA GLY A 160 0.18 -9.48 3.81
C GLY A 160 -1.09 -9.35 4.65
N LEU A 161 -0.96 -9.17 5.98
CA LEU A 161 -2.08 -8.89 6.88
C LEU A 161 -2.41 -7.40 6.99
N GLY A 162 -1.66 -6.53 6.30
CA GLY A 162 -1.81 -5.07 6.41
C GLY A 162 -1.16 -4.47 7.66
N ASP A 163 -0.38 -5.23 8.43
CA ASP A 163 0.38 -4.73 9.57
C ASP A 163 1.77 -4.25 9.11
N TYR A 164 1.78 -3.07 8.49
CA TYR A 164 2.95 -2.47 7.85
C TYR A 164 4.03 -2.03 8.85
N GLU A 165 3.64 -1.58 10.04
CA GLU A 165 4.57 -1.23 11.12
C GLU A 165 5.33 -2.48 11.59
N THR A 166 4.61 -3.56 11.92
CA THR A 166 5.23 -4.82 12.34
C THR A 166 6.05 -5.44 11.21
N ALA A 167 5.61 -5.35 9.96
CA ALA A 167 6.37 -5.83 8.81
C ALA A 167 7.75 -5.16 8.70
N SER A 168 7.78 -3.84 8.75
CA SER A 168 9.01 -3.04 8.65
C SER A 168 9.96 -3.30 9.82
N PHE A 169 9.40 -3.36 11.05
CA PHE A 169 10.17 -3.69 12.23
C PHE A 169 10.76 -5.11 12.18
N ALA A 170 9.96 -6.10 11.79
CA ALA A 170 10.38 -7.49 11.68
C ALA A 170 11.51 -7.65 10.64
N ALA A 171 11.44 -6.93 9.52
CA ALA A 171 12.47 -6.94 8.49
C ALA A 171 13.82 -6.41 9.00
N MET A 172 13.81 -5.24 9.66
CA MET A 172 15.05 -4.66 10.21
C MET A 172 15.60 -5.45 11.39
N LYS A 173 14.73 -6.08 12.19
CA LYS A 173 15.14 -7.02 13.22
C LYS A 173 15.85 -8.23 12.64
N ALA A 174 15.38 -8.77 11.51
CA ALA A 174 16.04 -9.89 10.83
C ALA A 174 17.47 -9.51 10.41
N VAL A 175 17.66 -8.32 9.83
CA VAL A 175 19.01 -7.78 9.51
C VAL A 175 19.88 -7.70 10.76
N GLU A 176 19.36 -7.15 11.86
CA GLU A 176 20.13 -7.00 13.10
C GLU A 176 20.59 -8.36 13.68
N VAL A 177 19.67 -9.33 13.72
CA VAL A 177 19.96 -10.68 14.21
C VAL A 177 21.03 -11.34 13.34
N GLU A 178 20.91 -11.21 12.02
CA GLU A 178 21.83 -11.86 11.10
C GLU A 178 23.23 -11.23 11.13
N VAL A 179 23.32 -9.89 11.16
CA VAL A 179 24.60 -9.19 11.35
C VAL A 179 25.28 -9.66 12.64
N ARG A 180 24.52 -9.80 13.73
CA ARG A 180 25.09 -10.27 15.00
C ARG A 180 25.61 -11.70 14.90
N ARG A 181 24.82 -12.59 14.28
CA ARG A 181 25.17 -14.00 14.09
C ARG A 181 26.47 -14.13 13.31
N VAL A 182 26.56 -13.48 12.15
CA VAL A 182 27.73 -13.58 11.26
C VAL A 182 28.96 -12.91 11.87
N ALA A 183 28.79 -11.76 12.56
CA ALA A 183 29.90 -11.07 13.19
C ALA A 183 30.40 -11.73 14.49
N GLY A 184 29.66 -12.70 15.04
CA GLY A 184 30.00 -13.35 16.32
C GLY A 184 30.01 -12.40 17.52
N LEU A 185 29.17 -11.35 17.50
CA LEU A 185 29.14 -10.30 18.53
C LEU A 185 28.16 -10.63 19.67
N SER A 186 28.41 -10.06 20.87
CA SER A 186 27.57 -10.26 22.05
C SER A 186 26.12 -9.80 21.84
N ASN A 187 25.19 -10.45 22.54
CA ASN A 187 23.78 -10.06 22.58
C ASN A 187 23.54 -8.68 23.20
N ASP A 188 24.49 -8.16 23.96
CA ASP A 188 24.41 -6.82 24.56
C ASP A 188 24.62 -5.71 23.51
N LEU A 189 25.19 -6.04 22.34
CA LEU A 189 25.33 -5.12 21.21
C LEU A 189 24.09 -5.17 20.33
N ILE A 190 23.34 -4.07 20.35
CA ILE A 190 22.10 -3.89 19.59
C ILE A 190 22.11 -2.60 18.78
N GLY A 191 21.21 -2.50 17.80
CA GLY A 191 20.94 -1.28 17.06
C GLY A 191 22.17 -0.74 16.32
N VAL A 192 22.32 0.58 16.35
CA VAL A 192 23.42 1.31 15.70
C VAL A 192 24.80 0.88 16.21
N ALA A 193 24.92 0.57 17.50
CA ALA A 193 26.20 0.18 18.10
C ALA A 193 26.69 -1.17 17.53
N LEU A 194 25.78 -2.12 17.33
CA LEU A 194 26.09 -3.39 16.67
C LEU A 194 26.60 -3.16 15.24
N MET A 195 25.88 -2.37 14.43
CA MET A 195 26.24 -2.12 13.03
C MET A 195 27.61 -1.48 12.90
N ARG A 196 27.88 -0.44 13.72
CA ARG A 196 29.18 0.24 13.73
C ARG A 196 30.33 -0.66 14.18
N LYS A 197 30.08 -1.61 15.08
CA LYS A 197 31.10 -2.57 15.51
C LYS A 197 31.34 -3.63 14.43
N ALA A 198 30.29 -4.19 13.85
CA ALA A 198 30.37 -5.25 12.84
C ALA A 198 31.05 -4.78 11.55
N PHE A 199 30.76 -3.56 11.10
CA PHE A 199 31.25 -2.99 9.84
C PHE A 199 32.34 -1.91 10.01
N SER A 200 32.93 -1.77 11.20
CA SER A 200 34.03 -0.82 11.47
C SER A 200 35.12 -0.90 10.38
N PRO A 201 35.50 0.21 9.72
CA PRO A 201 36.58 0.19 8.71
C PRO A 201 37.93 -0.24 9.29
N LYS A 202 38.12 -0.09 10.60
CA LYS A 202 39.36 -0.43 11.29
C LYS A 202 39.47 -1.93 11.58
N ASP A 203 38.42 -2.50 12.20
CA ASP A 203 38.46 -3.81 12.84
C ASP A 203 37.13 -4.58 12.73
N GLY A 204 36.21 -4.14 11.86
CA GLY A 204 34.91 -4.78 11.68
C GLY A 204 35.05 -6.13 10.98
N VAL A 205 34.44 -7.16 11.57
CA VAL A 205 34.48 -8.53 11.03
C VAL A 205 33.78 -8.62 9.67
N LEU A 206 32.71 -7.85 9.47
CA LEU A 206 31.93 -7.87 8.22
C LEU A 206 32.39 -6.85 7.17
N ARG A 207 33.47 -6.08 7.46
CA ARG A 207 34.00 -5.10 6.50
C ARG A 207 34.51 -5.81 5.25
N ASP A 208 34.49 -5.11 4.12
CA ASP A 208 35.20 -5.58 2.93
C ASP A 208 36.64 -5.05 2.97
N PRO A 209 37.65 -5.92 3.20
CA PRO A 209 39.04 -5.47 3.26
C PRO A 209 39.60 -5.05 1.89
N GLY A 210 38.95 -5.42 0.78
CA GLY A 210 39.35 -5.05 -0.57
C GLY A 210 38.75 -3.72 -1.06
N ALA A 211 37.76 -3.18 -0.33
CA ALA A 211 37.11 -1.91 -0.66
C ALA A 211 37.96 -0.71 -0.20
N GLU A 212 37.81 0.44 -0.86
CA GLU A 212 38.49 1.67 -0.45
C GLU A 212 38.02 2.12 0.94
N PRO A 213 38.85 2.82 1.75
CA PRO A 213 38.48 3.22 3.11
C PRO A 213 37.16 4.00 3.21
N GLY A 214 36.87 4.83 2.19
CA GLY A 214 35.60 5.55 2.09
C GLY A 214 34.39 4.65 1.88
N GLU A 215 34.53 3.57 1.11
CA GLU A 215 33.46 2.59 0.84
C GLU A 215 33.19 1.71 2.06
N GLN A 216 34.24 1.35 2.81
CA GLN A 216 34.11 0.65 4.09
C GLN A 216 33.30 1.50 5.08
N GLN A 217 33.63 2.79 5.20
CA GLN A 217 32.90 3.73 6.05
C GLN A 217 31.45 3.91 5.58
N ALA A 218 31.22 4.08 4.27
CA ALA A 218 29.89 4.23 3.71
C ALA A 218 29.00 3.00 3.98
N THR A 219 29.56 1.79 3.91
CA THR A 219 28.84 0.56 4.24
C THR A 219 28.44 0.54 5.73
N ALA A 220 29.36 0.90 6.63
CA ALA A 220 29.05 0.99 8.06
C ALA A 220 27.94 2.00 8.34
N ASP A 221 27.99 3.16 7.68
CA ASP A 221 27.00 4.23 7.82
C ASP A 221 25.64 3.84 7.23
N LEU A 222 25.61 3.08 6.13
CA LEU A 222 24.37 2.56 5.54
C LEU A 222 23.64 1.63 6.52
N PHE A 223 24.34 0.63 7.09
CA PHE A 223 23.73 -0.31 8.04
C PHE A 223 23.29 0.40 9.32
N ALA A 224 24.14 1.27 9.86
CA ALA A 224 23.81 2.07 11.04
C ALA A 224 22.61 2.99 10.79
N GLY A 225 22.56 3.65 9.62
CA GLY A 225 21.49 4.53 9.20
C GLY A 225 20.17 3.78 9.02
N ALA A 226 20.18 2.64 8.33
CA ALA A 226 18.98 1.82 8.11
C ALA A 226 18.36 1.35 9.44
N ILE A 227 19.15 0.77 10.33
CA ILE A 227 18.66 0.33 11.65
C ILE A 227 18.20 1.52 12.49
N GLY A 228 18.96 2.62 12.45
CA GLY A 228 18.63 3.86 13.15
C GLY A 228 17.34 4.52 12.69
N ALA A 229 17.03 4.45 11.40
CA ALA A 229 15.87 5.11 10.79
C ALA A 229 14.60 4.25 10.85
N PHE A 230 14.70 2.94 10.61
CA PHE A 230 13.51 2.10 10.41
C PHE A 230 13.15 1.22 11.62
N LYS A 231 14.12 0.82 12.45
CA LYS A 231 13.86 -0.03 13.64
C LYS A 231 13.67 0.78 14.91
N ASN A 232 14.55 1.75 15.15
CA ASN A 232 14.60 2.47 16.42
C ASN A 232 13.35 3.34 16.67
N PRO A 233 12.78 4.07 15.68
CA PRO A 233 11.56 4.83 15.90
C PRO A 233 10.39 3.96 16.36
N ALA A 234 10.13 2.84 15.68
CA ALA A 234 9.08 1.89 16.05
C ALA A 234 9.31 1.22 17.43
N SER A 235 10.55 1.23 17.93
CA SER A 235 10.88 0.72 19.27
C SER A 235 10.64 1.74 20.40
N HIS A 236 10.55 3.04 20.07
CA HIS A 236 10.51 4.13 21.05
C HIS A 236 9.27 5.02 20.95
N ARG A 237 8.55 4.99 19.84
CA ARG A 237 7.29 5.70 19.59
C ARG A 237 6.42 4.88 18.64
N THR A 238 5.11 4.97 18.76
CA THR A 238 4.19 4.43 17.74
C THR A 238 4.44 5.22 16.45
N VAL A 239 5.03 4.59 15.44
CA VAL A 239 5.19 5.21 14.11
C VAL A 239 4.12 4.61 13.24
N GLN A 240 3.12 5.41 12.89
CA GLN A 240 2.11 5.02 11.91
C GLN A 240 2.78 4.94 10.53
N PHE A 241 3.19 3.73 10.15
CA PHE A 241 3.51 3.42 8.75
C PHE A 241 2.19 3.15 8.02
N ASP A 242 1.46 4.23 7.71
CA ASP A 242 0.19 4.14 6.99
C ASP A 242 0.39 3.97 5.48
N ASP A 243 1.60 4.24 4.96
CA ASP A 243 1.93 4.04 3.56
C ASP A 243 2.41 2.59 3.31
N PRO A 244 1.60 1.74 2.64
CA PRO A 244 1.99 0.37 2.32
C PRO A 244 3.24 0.33 1.44
N VAL A 245 3.45 1.33 0.58
CA VAL A 245 4.60 1.38 -0.34
C VAL A 245 5.89 1.62 0.43
N GLU A 246 5.90 2.56 1.38
CA GLU A 246 7.06 2.82 2.22
C GLU A 246 7.46 1.56 3.03
N ALA A 247 6.46 0.86 3.59
CA ALA A 247 6.71 -0.39 4.30
C ALA A 247 7.29 -1.48 3.40
N ALA A 248 6.80 -1.61 2.17
CA ALA A 248 7.37 -2.53 1.18
C ALA A 248 8.83 -2.18 0.85
N GLU A 249 9.14 -0.89 0.70
CA GLU A 249 10.51 -0.42 0.42
C GLU A 249 11.45 -0.64 1.62
N ALA A 250 10.97 -0.52 2.85
CA ALA A 250 11.72 -0.89 4.05
C ALA A 250 12.06 -2.40 4.07
N VAL A 251 11.10 -3.26 3.68
CA VAL A 251 11.33 -4.71 3.54
C VAL A 251 12.33 -5.01 2.42
N GLN A 252 12.25 -4.33 1.27
CA GLN A 252 13.21 -4.48 0.17
C GLN A 252 14.63 -4.01 0.57
N LEU A 253 14.74 -2.91 1.33
CA LEU A 253 16.01 -2.46 1.87
C LEU A 253 16.60 -3.53 2.79
N ALA A 254 15.79 -4.13 3.67
CA ALA A 254 16.24 -5.22 4.52
C ALA A 254 16.72 -6.44 3.71
N ASP A 255 16.02 -6.80 2.62
CA ASP A 255 16.45 -7.88 1.71
C ASP A 255 17.82 -7.58 1.09
N LEU A 256 18.02 -6.34 0.62
CA LEU A 256 19.31 -5.91 0.08
C LEU A 256 20.43 -5.97 1.12
N LEU A 257 20.17 -5.53 2.35
CA LEU A 257 21.12 -5.58 3.45
C LEU A 257 21.48 -7.03 3.81
N LEU A 258 20.50 -7.94 3.86
CA LEU A 258 20.76 -9.38 4.08
C LEU A 258 21.64 -9.97 2.97
N ARG A 259 21.38 -9.63 1.70
CA ARG A 259 22.27 -10.04 0.59
C ARG A 259 23.70 -9.53 0.78
N MET A 260 23.89 -8.32 1.31
CA MET A 260 25.21 -7.79 1.64
C MET A 260 25.88 -8.55 2.79
N VAL A 261 25.12 -8.91 3.83
CA VAL A 261 25.60 -9.71 4.96
C VAL A 261 26.03 -11.10 4.50
N HIS A 262 25.24 -11.77 3.65
CA HIS A 262 25.59 -13.09 3.10
C HIS A 262 26.86 -13.04 2.25
N ARG A 263 27.04 -11.98 1.46
CA ARG A 263 28.31 -11.75 0.74
C ARG A 263 29.47 -11.55 1.70
N ALA A 264 29.26 -10.89 2.84
CA ALA A 264 30.29 -10.74 3.87
C ALA A 264 30.62 -12.06 4.54
N GLU A 265 29.62 -12.87 4.90
CA GLU A 265 29.81 -14.20 5.46
C GLU A 265 30.62 -15.10 4.53
N GLN A 266 30.34 -15.07 3.23
CA GLN A 266 31.10 -15.83 2.23
C GLN A 266 32.57 -15.45 2.15
N ARG A 267 32.97 -14.23 2.57
CA ARG A 267 34.39 -13.84 2.66
C ARG A 267 35.09 -14.36 3.92
N LEU A 268 34.32 -14.79 4.91
CA LEU A 268 34.83 -15.34 6.17
C LEU A 268 35.05 -16.86 6.11
N ALA A 269 34.37 -17.53 5.18
CA ALA A 269 34.47 -18.96 4.91
C ALA A 269 35.73 -19.30 4.09
#